data_AF-A0A935QF39-F1
#
_entry.id   AF-A0A935QF39-F1
#
_cell.length_a   1.000
_cell.length_b   1.000
_cell.length_c   1.000
_cell.angle_alpha   90.00
_cell.angle_beta   90.00
_cell.angle_gamma   90.00
#
_symmetry.space_group_name_H-M   'P 1'
#
loop_
_entity.id
_entity.type
_entity.pdbx_description
1 polymer ?
#
loop_
_entity_poly.entity_id
_entity_poly.type
_entity_poly.pdbx_seq_one_letter_code
_entity_poly.pdbx_strand_id
1 'polypeptide(L)'
;MPGSLGVMGVPPAGWARGGEGELWRDEVAHNMSMSVKLGACILGMLAVPVLSACSEEPAPERTWSPSTAEATWADNELKGLPVPAVAGKDMFQVSTDRDLVRAFIQRSLRVLPSDTALTRTQCRTAVTILEGEVSAEALFLTAVRMTDPELQLLTWEARKEVGTFLSTCIRANGASRRQTTAARQSVLLVNARMNQSTPS
;
A
#
# COMPACT_ATOMS: atom_id res chain seq x y z
N MET A 1 -15.30 -31.20 23.65
CA MET A 1 -14.39 -30.11 23.23
C MET A 1 -15.26 -29.05 22.56
N PRO A 2 -15.51 -27.88 23.17
CA PRO A 2 -16.26 -26.84 22.49
C PRO A 2 -15.33 -26.08 21.54
N GLY A 3 -15.73 -25.99 20.27
CA GLY A 3 -15.04 -25.24 19.23
C GLY A 3 -15.22 -23.74 19.42
N SER A 4 -14.12 -23.00 19.35
CA SER A 4 -14.11 -21.54 19.32
C SER A 4 -14.61 -21.06 17.96
N LEU A 5 -15.85 -20.57 17.93
CA LEU A 5 -16.32 -19.70 16.86
C LEU A 5 -15.48 -18.42 16.91
N GLY A 6 -14.62 -18.24 15.92
CA GLY A 6 -13.85 -17.02 15.73
C GLY A 6 -14.80 -15.84 15.58
N VAL A 7 -14.76 -14.93 16.54
CA VAL A 7 -15.45 -13.65 16.47
C VAL A 7 -14.72 -12.84 15.40
N MET A 8 -15.29 -12.77 14.19
CA MET A 8 -14.91 -11.73 13.23
C MET A 8 -15.21 -10.38 13.90
N GLY A 9 -14.16 -9.61 14.20
CA GLY A 9 -14.30 -8.26 14.72
C GLY A 9 -15.21 -7.43 13.82
N VAL A 10 -16.22 -6.82 14.42
CA VAL A 10 -17.09 -5.89 13.70
C VAL A 10 -16.24 -4.66 13.36
N PRO A 11 -16.07 -4.31 12.06
CA PRO A 11 -15.29 -3.14 11.70
C PRO A 11 -15.95 -1.87 12.28
N PRO A 12 -15.17 -0.81 12.55
CA PRO A 12 -15.67 0.40 13.21
C PRO A 12 -16.88 1.01 12.50
N ALA A 13 -17.73 1.71 13.26
CA ALA A 13 -18.90 2.39 12.72
C ALA A 13 -18.49 3.39 11.61
N GLY A 14 -18.92 3.13 10.37
CA GLY A 14 -18.56 3.91 9.17
C GLY A 14 -17.88 3.10 8.06
N TRP A 15 -17.43 1.88 8.37
CA TRP A 15 -16.67 1.01 7.46
C TRP A 15 -17.55 0.06 6.63
N ALA A 16 -18.79 -0.16 7.06
CA ALA A 16 -19.78 -0.92 6.32
C ALA A 16 -20.63 0.01 5.43
N ARG A 17 -20.12 0.42 4.27
CA ARG A 17 -20.97 0.87 3.15
C ARG A 17 -20.44 0.39 1.81
N GLY A 18 -21.33 -0.27 1.09
CA GLY A 18 -21.07 -1.01 -0.14
C GLY A 18 -20.57 -0.12 -1.28
N GLY A 19 -19.40 -0.47 -1.78
CA GLY A 19 -19.16 -0.54 -3.21
C GLY A 19 -18.79 -1.98 -3.49
N GLU A 20 -19.50 -2.63 -4.40
CA GLU A 20 -19.04 -3.90 -4.99
C GLU A 20 -17.68 -3.64 -5.60
N GLY A 21 -16.63 -3.89 -4.81
CA GLY A 21 -15.27 -3.86 -5.29
C GLY A 21 -15.15 -5.01 -6.25
N GLU A 22 -15.24 -4.71 -7.55
CA GLU A 22 -14.67 -5.56 -8.59
C GLU A 22 -13.19 -5.73 -8.24
N LEU A 23 -12.95 -6.77 -7.43
CA LEU A 23 -11.69 -7.43 -7.19
C LEU A 23 -10.85 -7.27 -8.45
N TRP A 24 -9.72 -6.55 -8.36
CA TRP A 24 -8.45 -6.81 -9.05
C TRP A 24 -8.48 -7.83 -10.22
N ARG A 25 -9.42 -7.70 -11.16
CA ARG A 25 -9.71 -8.72 -12.20
C ARG A 25 -8.93 -8.44 -13.48
N ASP A 26 -8.32 -7.26 -13.58
CA ASP A 26 -7.52 -6.89 -14.75
C ASP A 26 -6.05 -7.34 -14.64
N GLU A 27 -5.64 -7.96 -13.53
CA GLU A 27 -4.23 -8.31 -13.30
C GLU A 27 -3.72 -9.54 -14.09
N VAL A 28 -4.55 -10.21 -14.89
CA VAL A 28 -4.10 -11.35 -15.74
C VAL A 28 -4.39 -11.14 -17.23
N ALA A 29 -5.37 -10.32 -17.62
CA ALA A 29 -5.81 -10.28 -19.00
C ALA A 29 -4.92 -9.45 -19.96
N HIS A 30 -4.04 -8.57 -19.46
CA HIS A 30 -3.18 -7.74 -20.32
C HIS A 30 -1.68 -8.08 -20.27
N ASN A 31 -1.21 -8.89 -19.31
CA ASN A 31 0.21 -9.28 -19.23
C ASN A 31 0.54 -10.67 -19.80
N MET A 32 -0.43 -11.42 -20.35
CA MET A 32 -0.17 -12.68 -21.06
C MET A 32 -0.01 -12.54 -22.60
N SER A 33 0.04 -11.32 -23.14
CA SER A 33 0.22 -11.09 -24.59
C SER A 33 1.52 -10.36 -24.96
N MET A 34 2.63 -10.67 -24.30
CA MET A 34 3.97 -10.47 -24.90
C MET A 34 4.86 -11.67 -24.62
N SER A 35 4.49 -12.80 -25.23
CA SER A 35 5.44 -13.87 -25.48
C SER A 35 6.49 -13.40 -26.50
N VAL A 36 7.73 -13.35 -26.03
CA VAL A 36 8.94 -13.83 -26.71
C VAL A 36 9.10 -13.46 -28.18
N LYS A 37 9.86 -12.39 -28.43
CA LYS A 37 10.80 -12.37 -29.55
C LYS A 37 12.20 -12.17 -29.01
N LEU A 38 12.84 -13.28 -28.62
CA LEU A 38 14.30 -13.39 -28.68
C LEU A 38 14.72 -13.14 -30.13
N GLY A 39 15.28 -11.96 -30.39
CA GLY A 39 15.94 -11.62 -31.64
C GLY A 39 17.38 -11.27 -31.32
N ALA A 40 18.26 -12.25 -31.48
CA ALA A 40 19.70 -12.09 -31.39
C ALA A 40 20.20 -11.03 -32.39
N CYS A 41 20.96 -10.04 -31.91
CA CYS A 41 21.92 -9.28 -32.70
C CYS A 41 23.09 -8.89 -31.79
N ILE A 42 24.03 -9.82 -31.64
CA ILE A 42 25.42 -9.52 -31.30
C ILE A 42 26.11 -9.23 -32.62
N LEU A 43 26.65 -8.01 -32.80
CA LEU A 43 27.95 -7.70 -33.42
C LEU A 43 28.00 -6.22 -33.80
N GLY A 44 28.98 -5.49 -33.27
CA GLY A 44 29.28 -4.12 -33.67
C GLY A 44 30.19 -3.41 -32.68
N MET A 45 31.48 -3.69 -32.74
CA MET A 45 32.52 -2.93 -32.02
C MET A 45 32.56 -1.46 -32.46
N LEU A 46 33.00 -0.62 -31.52
CA LEU A 46 33.78 0.63 -31.67
C LEU A 46 33.11 1.92 -31.19
N ALA A 47 33.96 2.71 -30.53
CA ALA A 47 33.83 4.11 -30.14
C ALA A 47 33.08 4.41 -28.83
N VAL A 48 33.88 4.43 -27.76
CA VAL A 48 33.64 5.29 -26.59
C VAL A 48 33.51 6.74 -27.06
N PRO A 49 32.48 7.46 -26.59
CA PRO A 49 32.74 8.76 -26.01
C PRO A 49 32.39 8.69 -24.53
N VAL A 50 33.31 9.20 -23.73
CA VAL A 50 33.14 9.44 -22.29
C VAL A 50 32.05 10.50 -22.15
N LEU A 51 30.79 10.05 -22.14
CA LEU A 51 29.69 10.85 -21.65
C LEU A 51 29.69 10.67 -20.15
N SER A 52 30.21 11.70 -19.48
CA SER A 52 29.97 12.04 -18.09
C SER A 52 28.46 12.04 -17.83
N ALA A 53 27.89 10.86 -17.61
CA ALA A 53 26.58 10.74 -17.00
C ALA A 53 26.76 11.21 -15.56
N CYS A 54 26.20 12.37 -15.26
CA CYS A 54 26.01 12.84 -13.90
C CYS A 54 25.50 11.65 -13.08
N SER A 55 26.33 11.17 -12.17
CA SER A 55 25.88 10.36 -11.04
C SER A 55 25.07 11.34 -10.18
N GLU A 56 23.85 11.62 -10.62
CA GLU A 56 22.85 12.28 -9.81
C GLU A 56 22.49 11.25 -8.74
N GLU A 57 23.23 11.31 -7.64
CA GLU A 57 22.95 10.57 -6.42
C GLU A 57 21.44 10.73 -6.17
N PRO A 58 20.66 9.63 -6.13
CA PRO A 58 19.22 9.74 -5.99
C PRO A 58 18.98 10.56 -4.73
N ALA A 59 18.38 11.75 -4.91
CA ALA A 59 18.12 12.66 -3.82
C ALA A 59 17.48 11.85 -2.67
N PRO A 60 17.96 12.00 -1.43
CA PRO A 60 17.50 11.18 -0.32
C PRO A 60 15.98 11.19 -0.32
N GLU A 61 15.38 10.01 -0.46
CA GLU A 61 13.94 9.88 -0.50
C GLU A 61 13.39 10.62 0.72
N ARG A 62 12.64 11.70 0.49
CA ARG A 62 11.98 12.41 1.58
C ARG A 62 11.13 11.39 2.31
N THR A 63 11.56 11.01 3.50
CA THR A 63 10.80 10.18 4.41
C THR A 63 9.53 10.94 4.73
N TRP A 64 8.43 10.46 4.16
CA TRP A 64 7.13 11.05 4.36
C TRP A 64 6.59 10.58 5.72
N SER A 65 6.12 11.51 6.54
CA SER A 65 5.54 11.24 7.86
C SER A 65 4.15 11.86 7.96
N PRO A 66 3.18 11.20 8.64
CA PRO A 66 1.88 11.78 8.92
C PRO A 66 1.98 13.11 9.66
N SER A 67 1.04 14.01 9.38
CA SER A 67 0.87 15.18 10.22
C SER A 67 0.39 14.77 11.62
N THR A 68 0.61 15.62 12.63
CA THR A 68 0.15 15.37 14.00
C THR A 68 -1.37 15.13 14.06
N ALA A 69 -2.15 15.87 13.26
CA ALA A 69 -3.61 15.70 13.20
C ALA A 69 -4.00 14.33 12.64
N GLU A 70 -3.31 13.85 11.60
CA GLU A 70 -3.57 12.54 11.00
C GLU A 70 -3.17 11.39 11.94
N ALA A 71 -2.02 11.51 12.60
CA ALA A 71 -1.60 10.54 13.61
C ALA A 71 -2.61 10.48 14.77
N THR A 72 -3.04 11.63 15.27
CA THR A 72 -4.03 11.71 16.36
C THR A 72 -5.38 11.13 15.94
N TRP A 73 -5.84 11.41 14.71
CA TRP A 73 -7.07 10.83 14.19
C TRP A 73 -6.96 9.30 14.10
N ALA A 74 -5.87 8.78 13.52
CA ALA A 74 -5.69 7.34 13.38
C ALA A 74 -5.62 6.65 14.75
N ASP A 75 -4.88 7.21 15.70
CA ASP A 75 -4.84 6.69 17.07
C ASP A 75 -6.23 6.68 17.72
N ASN A 76 -7.04 7.73 17.51
CA ASN A 76 -8.40 7.79 18.01
C ASN A 76 -9.32 6.73 17.40
N GLU A 77 -9.21 6.46 16.10
CA GLU A 77 -9.98 5.39 15.45
C GLU A 77 -9.60 4.00 15.98
N LEU A 78 -8.35 3.82 16.41
CA LEU A 78 -7.89 2.58 17.03
C LEU A 78 -8.22 2.49 18.53
N LYS A 79 -8.74 3.56 19.17
CA LYS A 79 -9.17 3.55 20.59
C LYS A 79 -10.41 2.68 20.75
N GLY A 80 -10.20 1.39 20.97
CA GLY A 80 -11.26 0.40 21.10
C GLY A 80 -10.83 -0.96 20.56
N LEU A 81 -9.80 -1.00 19.73
CA LEU A 81 -9.16 -2.25 19.35
C LEU A 81 -8.28 -2.77 20.48
N PRO A 82 -8.18 -4.10 20.64
CA PRO A 82 -7.25 -4.69 21.59
C PRO A 82 -5.82 -4.25 21.26
N VAL A 83 -5.05 -3.87 22.28
CA VAL A 83 -3.62 -3.56 22.11
C VAL A 83 -2.92 -4.80 21.52
N PRO A 84 -1.99 -4.62 20.56
CA PRO A 84 -1.25 -5.77 20.02
C PRO A 84 -0.63 -6.58 21.15
N ALA A 85 -0.67 -7.91 21.06
CA ALA A 85 0.02 -8.78 22.03
C ALA A 85 1.54 -8.81 21.79
N VAL A 86 1.97 -8.43 20.59
CA VAL A 86 3.35 -8.40 20.12
C VAL A 86 3.59 -7.08 19.38
N ALA A 87 4.82 -6.56 19.41
CA ALA A 87 5.15 -5.28 18.82
C ALA A 87 6.26 -5.39 17.77
N GLY A 88 6.31 -4.41 16.86
CA GLY A 88 7.41 -4.25 15.93
C GLY A 88 7.56 -5.43 14.97
N LYS A 89 8.72 -6.10 15.01
CA LYS A 89 9.02 -7.22 14.08
C LYS A 89 8.22 -8.48 14.42
N ASP A 90 7.82 -8.65 15.67
CA ASP A 90 7.15 -9.86 16.14
C ASP A 90 5.67 -9.90 15.74
N MET A 91 5.15 -8.79 15.19
CA MET A 91 3.87 -8.71 14.48
C MET A 91 3.87 -9.46 13.12
N PHE A 92 5.04 -9.94 12.68
CA PHE A 92 5.25 -10.58 11.39
C PHE A 92 5.98 -11.91 11.59
N GLN A 93 5.58 -12.93 10.85
CA GLN A 93 6.29 -14.22 10.85
C GLN A 93 7.66 -14.11 10.17
N VAL A 94 7.81 -13.19 9.21
CA VAL A 94 9.06 -12.97 8.45
C VAL A 94 9.46 -11.50 8.54
N SER A 95 10.73 -11.20 8.80
CA SER A 95 11.19 -9.81 8.99
C SER A 95 11.01 -8.94 7.74
N THR A 96 11.14 -9.52 6.54
CA THR A 96 10.96 -8.81 5.27
C THR A 96 9.52 -8.35 5.04
N ASP A 97 8.53 -9.01 5.66
CA ASP A 97 7.12 -8.61 5.57
C ASP A 97 6.89 -7.24 6.22
N ARG A 98 7.56 -6.97 7.34
CA ARG A 98 7.51 -5.65 7.98
C ARG A 98 8.01 -4.54 7.06
N ASP A 99 9.12 -4.78 6.37
CA ASP A 99 9.71 -3.80 5.47
C ASP A 99 8.84 -3.56 4.25
N LEU A 100 8.18 -4.61 3.75
CA LEU A 100 7.20 -4.51 2.67
C LEU A 100 5.99 -3.66 3.07
N VAL A 101 5.42 -3.86 4.25
CA VAL A 101 4.29 -3.03 4.74
C VAL A 101 4.73 -1.59 4.97
N ARG A 102 5.94 -1.36 5.50
CA ARG A 102 6.49 0.00 5.63
C ARG A 102 6.68 0.69 4.29
N ALA A 103 7.22 -0.02 3.30
CA ALA A 103 7.35 0.52 1.95
C ALA A 103 5.97 0.88 1.39
N PHE A 104 4.98 0.00 1.53
CA PHE A 104 3.60 0.28 1.12
C PHE A 104 3.03 1.53 1.79
N ILE A 105 3.19 1.68 3.11
CA ILE A 105 2.75 2.86 3.86
C ILE A 105 3.41 4.12 3.32
N GLN A 106 4.74 4.14 3.24
CA GLN A 106 5.51 5.32 2.83
C GLN A 106 5.15 5.76 1.41
N ARG A 107 5.04 4.81 0.47
CA ARG A 107 4.70 5.11 -0.93
C ARG A 107 3.27 5.59 -1.06
N SER A 108 2.33 4.91 -0.41
CA SER A 108 0.92 5.29 -0.45
C SER A 108 0.72 6.69 0.10
N LEU A 109 1.32 7.02 1.25
CA LEU A 109 1.13 8.33 1.86
C LEU A 109 1.90 9.45 1.14
N ARG A 110 2.95 9.11 0.37
CA ARG A 110 3.63 10.04 -0.54
C ARG A 110 2.74 10.44 -1.71
N VAL A 111 1.93 9.53 -2.25
CA VAL A 111 1.15 9.77 -3.48
C VAL A 111 -0.31 10.11 -3.25
N LEU A 112 -0.85 9.78 -2.08
CA LEU A 112 -2.22 10.10 -1.68
C LEU A 112 -2.18 11.42 -0.90
N PRO A 113 -2.40 12.58 -1.53
CA PRO A 113 -2.39 13.84 -0.81
C PRO A 113 -3.54 13.90 0.20
N SER A 114 -3.35 14.66 1.27
CA SER A 114 -4.44 14.97 2.19
C SER A 114 -5.48 15.85 1.48
N ASP A 115 -6.74 15.44 1.56
CA ASP A 115 -7.93 16.25 1.25
C ASP A 115 -8.04 16.87 -0.16
N THR A 116 -7.33 16.34 -1.15
CA THR A 116 -7.41 16.84 -2.52
C THR A 116 -7.81 15.76 -3.51
N ALA A 117 -8.60 16.17 -4.50
CA ALA A 117 -8.84 15.37 -5.69
C ALA A 117 -7.55 15.31 -6.51
N LEU A 118 -7.31 14.18 -7.17
CA LEU A 118 -6.17 14.02 -8.05
C LEU A 118 -6.57 14.22 -9.51
N THR A 119 -5.75 14.98 -10.23
CA THR A 119 -5.83 15.14 -11.68
C THR A 119 -5.33 13.88 -12.39
N ARG A 120 -5.67 13.73 -13.68
CA ARG A 120 -5.18 12.65 -14.54
C ARG A 120 -3.66 12.47 -14.50
N THR A 121 -2.90 13.57 -14.56
CA THR A 121 -1.44 13.52 -14.56
C THR A 121 -0.91 13.00 -13.23
N GLN A 122 -1.47 13.48 -12.11
CA GLN A 122 -1.08 13.00 -10.78
C GLN A 122 -1.48 11.54 -10.56
N CYS A 123 -2.62 11.10 -11.10
CA CYS A 123 -3.02 9.68 -11.09
C CYS A 123 -1.98 8.78 -11.76
N ARG A 124 -1.47 9.16 -12.94
CA ARG A 124 -0.42 8.37 -13.62
C ARG A 124 0.82 8.24 -12.75
N THR A 125 1.28 9.34 -12.15
CA THR A 125 2.43 9.32 -11.23
C THR A 125 2.17 8.42 -10.02
N ALA A 126 0.98 8.50 -9.42
CA ALA A 126 0.61 7.69 -8.26
C ALA A 126 0.61 6.19 -8.58
N VAL A 127 0.05 5.82 -9.73
CA VAL A 127 0.03 4.43 -10.23
C VAL A 127 1.44 3.90 -10.44
N THR A 128 2.30 4.64 -11.15
CA THR A 128 3.68 4.23 -11.40
C THR A 128 4.47 4.00 -10.11
N ILE A 129 4.28 4.86 -9.10
CA ILE A 129 4.97 4.72 -7.80
C ILE A 129 4.44 3.51 -7.02
N LEU A 130 3.12 3.28 -7.03
CA LEU A 130 2.51 2.21 -6.24
C LEU A 130 2.68 0.82 -6.87
N GLU A 131 2.50 0.69 -8.19
CA GLU A 131 2.68 -0.59 -8.90
C GLU A 131 4.15 -0.98 -9.03
N GLY A 132 5.07 -0.02 -9.11
CA GLY A 132 6.49 -0.27 -9.35
C GLY A 132 7.26 -0.84 -8.16
N GLU A 133 6.75 -0.71 -6.93
CA GLU A 133 7.54 -0.99 -5.73
C GLU A 133 6.94 -2.02 -4.77
N VAL A 134 5.61 -2.15 -4.72
CA VAL A 134 4.97 -3.14 -3.85
C VAL A 134 3.85 -3.83 -4.61
N SER A 135 4.10 -5.06 -5.08
CA SER A 135 3.05 -5.85 -5.72
C SER A 135 1.96 -6.17 -4.71
N ALA A 136 0.69 -6.08 -5.10
CA ALA A 136 -0.36 -6.37 -4.13
C ALA A 136 -0.55 -7.88 -3.90
N GLU A 137 0.02 -8.75 -4.74
CA GLU A 137 0.21 -10.16 -4.39
C GLU A 137 1.13 -10.30 -3.18
N ALA A 138 2.28 -9.60 -3.17
CA ALA A 138 3.20 -9.65 -2.06
C ALA A 138 2.56 -9.08 -0.78
N LEU A 139 1.83 -7.96 -0.86
CA LEU A 139 1.05 -7.44 0.28
C LEU A 139 0.01 -8.43 0.79
N PHE A 140 -0.68 -9.14 -0.10
CA PHE A 140 -1.66 -10.15 0.29
C PHE A 140 -0.99 -11.30 1.05
N LEU A 141 0.11 -11.83 0.53
CA LEU A 141 0.87 -12.90 1.18
C LEU A 141 1.43 -12.46 2.54
N THR A 142 1.96 -11.24 2.62
CA THR A 142 2.43 -10.63 3.85
C THR A 142 1.31 -10.52 4.89
N ALA A 143 0.11 -10.05 4.51
CA ALA A 143 -1.03 -9.95 5.43
C ALA A 143 -1.43 -11.29 6.04
N VAL A 144 -1.41 -12.39 5.27
CA VAL A 144 -1.69 -13.75 5.78
C VAL A 144 -0.63 -14.25 6.77
N ARG A 145 0.57 -13.67 6.75
CA ARG A 145 1.71 -14.01 7.61
C ARG A 145 1.87 -13.07 8.80
N MET A 146 0.92 -12.17 9.02
CA MET A 146 0.89 -11.33 10.21
C MET A 146 0.39 -12.12 11.42
N THR A 147 0.94 -11.83 12.58
CA THR A 147 0.52 -12.45 13.85
C THR A 147 -0.53 -11.60 14.57
N ASP A 148 -0.58 -10.30 14.30
CA ASP A 148 -1.62 -9.40 14.82
C ASP A 148 -2.86 -9.40 13.88
N PRO A 149 -4.01 -9.93 14.33
CA PRO A 149 -5.20 -10.09 13.47
C PRO A 149 -5.80 -8.75 13.04
N GLU A 150 -5.68 -7.71 13.88
CA GLU A 150 -6.15 -6.37 13.54
C GLU A 150 -5.27 -5.72 12.47
N LEU A 151 -3.95 -5.84 12.58
CA LEU A 151 -3.02 -5.37 11.54
C LEU A 151 -3.24 -6.12 10.22
N GLN A 152 -3.53 -7.41 10.26
CA GLN A 152 -3.91 -8.20 9.09
C GLN A 152 -5.15 -7.61 8.41
N LEU A 153 -6.23 -7.38 9.17
CA LEU A 153 -7.47 -6.79 8.66
C LEU A 153 -7.26 -5.39 8.10
N LEU A 154 -6.56 -4.53 8.85
CA LEU A 154 -6.25 -3.16 8.42
C LEU A 154 -5.42 -3.14 7.13
N THR A 155 -4.45 -4.05 7.00
CA THR A 155 -3.61 -4.15 5.79
C THR A 155 -4.43 -4.60 4.59
N TRP A 156 -5.37 -5.54 4.77
CA TRP A 156 -6.28 -5.96 3.70
C TRP A 156 -7.21 -4.83 3.24
N GLU A 157 -7.83 -4.11 4.17
CA GLU A 157 -8.70 -2.99 3.81
C GLU A 157 -7.90 -1.85 3.15
N ALA A 158 -6.69 -1.55 3.66
CA ALA A 158 -5.82 -0.56 3.03
C ALA A 158 -5.44 -0.94 1.60
N ARG A 159 -5.10 -2.21 1.36
CA ARG A 159 -4.85 -2.73 0.01
C ARG A 159 -6.06 -2.54 -0.90
N LYS A 160 -7.26 -2.86 -0.41
CA LYS A 160 -8.51 -2.75 -1.18
C LYS A 160 -8.87 -1.30 -1.51
N GLU A 161 -8.78 -0.40 -0.54
CA GLU A 161 -9.05 1.03 -0.75
C GLU A 161 -8.04 1.66 -1.71
N VAL A 162 -6.74 1.35 -1.55
CA VAL A 162 -5.71 1.79 -2.50
C VAL A 162 -5.94 1.21 -3.90
N GLY A 163 -6.29 -0.08 -4.00
CA GLY A 163 -6.63 -0.71 -5.28
C GLY A 163 -7.84 -0.06 -5.98
N THR A 164 -8.89 0.27 -5.21
CA THR A 164 -10.08 0.97 -5.71
C THR A 164 -9.76 2.40 -6.14
N PHE A 165 -8.89 3.07 -5.39
CA PHE A 165 -8.35 4.36 -5.76
C PHE A 165 -7.60 4.27 -7.10
N LEU A 166 -6.66 3.33 -7.25
CA LEU A 166 -5.85 3.17 -8.47
C LEU A 166 -6.71 2.89 -9.70
N SER A 167 -7.64 1.94 -9.59
CA SER A 167 -8.54 1.57 -10.70
C SER A 167 -9.40 2.76 -11.15
N THR A 168 -9.91 3.54 -10.19
CA THR A 168 -10.67 4.76 -10.50
C THR A 168 -9.77 5.83 -11.10
N CYS A 169 -8.60 6.08 -10.52
CA CYS A 169 -7.65 7.11 -10.98
C CYS A 169 -7.30 6.92 -12.46
N ILE A 170 -7.09 5.67 -12.87
CA ILE A 170 -6.76 5.31 -14.26
C ILE A 170 -7.97 5.45 -15.18
N ARG A 171 -9.14 4.91 -14.79
CA ARG A 171 -10.33 4.84 -15.64
C ARG A 171 -11.06 6.19 -15.77
N ALA A 172 -11.15 6.96 -14.68
CA ALA A 172 -11.96 8.18 -14.60
C ALA A 172 -11.20 9.47 -14.93
N ASN A 173 -9.93 9.39 -15.36
CA ASN A 173 -9.03 10.54 -15.58
C ASN A 173 -8.83 11.43 -14.33
N GLY A 174 -8.92 10.83 -13.15
CA GLY A 174 -8.82 11.53 -11.87
C GLY A 174 -9.43 10.70 -10.74
N ALA A 175 -9.18 11.13 -9.50
CA ALA A 175 -9.81 10.56 -8.31
C ALA A 175 -10.46 11.67 -7.49
N SER A 176 -11.68 11.42 -7.00
CA SER A 176 -12.39 12.38 -6.14
C SER A 176 -11.69 12.50 -4.79
N ARG A 177 -11.87 13.64 -4.11
CA ARG A 177 -11.36 13.86 -2.75
C ARG A 177 -11.76 12.71 -1.81
N ARG A 178 -13.00 12.25 -1.88
CA ARG A 178 -13.51 11.16 -1.02
C ARG A 178 -12.70 9.87 -1.19
N GLN A 179 -12.35 9.52 -2.44
CA GLN A 179 -11.58 8.31 -2.72
C GLN A 179 -10.13 8.44 -2.27
N THR A 180 -9.50 9.59 -2.50
CA THR A 180 -8.14 9.86 -2.01
C THR A 180 -8.10 9.82 -0.48
N THR A 181 -9.07 10.46 0.19
CA THR A 181 -9.17 10.47 1.65
C THR A 181 -9.37 9.06 2.21
N ALA A 182 -10.26 8.25 1.63
CA ALA A 182 -10.51 6.87 2.09
C ALA A 182 -9.24 6.00 1.99
N ALA A 183 -8.58 5.99 0.82
CA ALA A 183 -7.32 5.27 0.63
C ALA A 183 -6.24 5.75 1.60
N ARG A 184 -6.09 7.06 1.79
CA ARG A 184 -5.10 7.64 2.71
C ARG A 184 -5.38 7.25 4.16
N GLN A 185 -6.62 7.37 4.60
CA GLN A 185 -7.06 7.04 5.95
C GLN A 185 -6.81 5.57 6.29
N SER A 186 -7.12 4.66 5.36
CA SER A 186 -6.87 3.23 5.56
C SER A 186 -5.37 2.94 5.79
N VAL A 187 -4.47 3.58 5.03
CA VAL A 187 -3.03 3.43 5.20
C VAL A 187 -2.52 4.06 6.50
N LEU A 188 -3.09 5.20 6.91
CA LEU A 188 -2.76 5.84 8.19
C LEU A 188 -3.06 4.93 9.38
N LEU A 189 -4.12 4.13 9.31
CA LEU A 189 -4.48 3.18 10.38
C LEU A 189 -3.51 2.00 10.45
N VAL A 190 -3.07 1.47 9.30
CA VAL A 190 -2.00 0.46 9.28
C VAL A 190 -0.73 1.03 9.91
N ASN A 191 -0.36 2.26 9.54
CA ASN A 191 0.80 2.93 10.13
C ASN A 191 0.67 3.15 11.64
N ALA A 192 -0.49 3.61 12.11
CA ALA A 192 -0.74 3.79 13.53
C ALA A 192 -0.67 2.46 14.28
N ARG A 193 -1.32 1.40 13.76
CA ARG A 193 -1.29 0.05 14.36
C ARG A 193 0.12 -0.52 14.43
N MET A 194 0.93 -0.36 13.38
CA MET A 194 2.34 -0.79 13.37
C MET A 194 3.22 -0.08 14.41
N ASN A 195 2.82 1.12 14.84
CA ASN A 195 3.55 1.94 15.80
C ASN A 195 2.96 1.85 17.22
N GLN A 196 1.87 1.10 17.43
CA GLN A 196 1.36 0.82 18.77
C GLN A 196 2.33 -0.09 19.52
N SER A 197 2.80 0.38 20.67
CA SER A 197 3.64 -0.40 21.58
C SER A 197 2.77 -1.31 22.44
N THR A 198 3.23 -2.54 22.68
CA THR A 198 2.76 -3.35 23.80
C THR A 198 3.10 -2.65 25.12
N PRO A 199 2.17 -2.53 26.10
CA PRO A 199 2.53 -2.13 27.45
C PRO A 199 3.50 -3.14 28.04
N SER A 200 4.63 -2.64 28.53
CA SER A 200 5.69 -3.39 29.20
C SER A 200 5.27 -3.89 30.58
#